data_AF-A0A453DXA1-F1
#
_entry.id   AF-A0A453DXA1-F1
#
_cell.length_a   1.000
_cell.length_b   1.000
_cell.length_c   1.000
_cell.angle_alpha   90.00
_cell.angle_beta   90.00
_cell.angle_gamma   90.00
#
_symmetry.space_group_name_H-M   'P 1'
#
loop_
_entity.id
_entity.type
_entity.pdbx_description
1 polymer ?
#
loop_
_entity_poly.entity_id
_entity_poly.type
_entity_poly.pdbx_seq_one_letter_code
_entity_poly.pdbx_strand_id
1 'polypeptide(L)'
;MEIISGRKNLDTSLSEESVHLITLLEEKVKNDQLVDLIDNNSNDMQAHKQDVIQMMMLAMWCLQIDRKKRPKMSEVVRVLEGTMKADLNIEHEFVVTTPANFSSTGKVSSSAPPLASDVSGPR
;
A
#
# COMPACT_ATOMS: atom_id res chain seq x y z
N MET A 1 -3.90 1.63 -4.28
CA MET A 1 -3.02 2.82 -4.18
C MET A 1 -2.44 3.22 -5.52
N GLU A 2 -1.71 2.36 -6.24
CA GLU A 2 -1.11 2.75 -7.54
C GLU A 2 -2.13 3.28 -8.55
N ILE A 3 -3.30 2.65 -8.62
CA ILE A 3 -4.42 3.12 -9.46
C ILE A 3 -4.88 4.52 -9.05
N ILE A 4 -5.02 4.76 -7.73
CA ILE A 4 -5.56 6.00 -7.18
C ILE A 4 -4.56 7.15 -7.38
N SER A 5 -3.26 6.89 -7.22
CA SER A 5 -2.21 7.91 -7.29
C SER A 5 -1.57 8.08 -8.65
N GLY A 6 -1.82 7.18 -9.60
CA GLY A 6 -1.13 7.14 -10.88
C GLY A 6 0.38 6.89 -10.76
N ARG A 7 0.86 6.46 -9.58
CA ARG A 7 2.28 6.30 -9.25
C ARG A 7 2.60 4.84 -8.94
N LYS A 8 3.82 4.43 -9.28
CA LYS A 8 4.36 3.12 -8.90
C LYS A 8 4.54 3.04 -7.39
N ASN A 9 4.42 1.84 -6.84
CA ASN A 9 4.64 1.62 -5.41
C ASN A 9 6.06 1.99 -4.96
N LEU A 10 7.05 1.68 -5.80
CA LEU A 10 8.45 2.04 -5.66
C LEU A 10 8.87 2.88 -6.86
N ASP A 11 9.26 4.13 -6.61
CA ASP A 11 9.70 5.06 -7.64
C ASP A 11 11.02 5.74 -7.25
N THR A 12 12.13 5.17 -7.69
CA THR A 12 13.50 5.66 -7.42
C THR A 12 13.81 6.96 -8.16
N SER A 13 12.93 7.44 -9.06
CA SER A 13 13.14 8.73 -9.73
C SER A 13 12.77 9.93 -8.85
N LEU A 14 12.09 9.70 -7.72
CA LEU A 14 11.62 10.72 -6.80
C LEU A 14 12.54 10.90 -5.59
N SER A 15 12.27 11.93 -4.78
CA SER A 15 12.97 12.18 -3.50
C SER A 15 12.82 10.99 -2.55
N GLU A 16 13.83 10.74 -1.70
CA GLU A 16 13.87 9.66 -0.69
C GLU A 16 12.56 9.57 0.13
N GLU A 17 12.00 10.71 0.50
CA GLU A 17 10.74 10.83 1.28
C GLU A 17 9.51 10.29 0.52
N SER A 18 9.58 10.22 -0.81
CA SER A 18 8.47 9.89 -1.69
C SER A 18 8.68 8.64 -2.54
N VAL A 19 9.83 7.96 -2.41
CA VAL A 19 10.14 6.73 -3.17
C VAL A 19 9.11 5.64 -2.93
N HIS A 20 8.66 5.49 -1.68
CA HIS A 20 7.69 4.47 -1.27
C HIS A 20 6.29 5.05 -1.16
N LEU A 21 5.38 4.63 -2.04
CA LEU A 21 4.01 5.14 -2.06
C LEU A 21 3.26 4.87 -0.74
N ILE A 22 3.53 3.75 -0.07
CA ILE A 22 2.85 3.39 1.18
C ILE A 22 3.34 4.27 2.34
N THR A 23 4.64 4.58 2.40
CA THR A 23 5.19 5.51 3.38
C THR A 23 4.58 6.90 3.20
N LEU A 24 4.47 7.37 1.95
CA LEU A 24 3.81 8.64 1.66
C LEU A 24 2.31 8.62 2.02
N LEU A 25 1.61 7.50 1.78
CA LEU A 25 0.22 7.33 2.23
C LEU A 25 0.09 7.48 3.74
N GLU A 26 0.99 6.84 4.50
CA GLU A 26 1.02 6.93 5.95
C GLU A 26 1.21 8.38 6.44
N GLU A 27 2.15 9.10 5.84
CA GLU A 27 2.40 10.52 6.14
C GLU A 27 1.17 11.38 5.81
N LYS A 28 0.58 11.20 4.63
CA LYS A 28 -0.54 12.01 4.15
C LYS A 28 -1.81 11.76 4.94
N VAL A 29 -2.09 10.53 5.38
CA VAL A 29 -3.25 10.27 6.24
C VAL A 29 -3.09 10.88 7.63
N LYS A 30 -1.87 10.87 8.19
CA LYS A 30 -1.57 11.50 9.49
C LYS A 30 -1.72 13.02 9.46
N ASN A 31 -1.53 13.62 8.29
CA ASN A 31 -1.63 15.07 8.06
C ASN A 31 -2.98 15.52 7.46
N ASP A 32 -3.99 14.64 7.38
CA ASP A 32 -5.29 14.92 6.74
C ASP A 32 -5.18 15.41 5.27
N GLN A 33 -4.17 14.91 4.55
CA GLN A 33 -3.80 15.33 3.18
C GLN A 33 -4.00 14.22 2.14
N LEU A 34 -4.96 13.31 2.35
CA LEU A 34 -5.23 12.20 1.41
C LEU A 34 -5.55 12.68 -0.02
N VAL A 35 -6.15 13.86 -0.18
CA VAL A 35 -6.48 14.43 -1.50
C VAL A 35 -5.23 14.62 -2.37
N ASP A 36 -4.06 14.87 -1.77
CA ASP A 36 -2.80 15.06 -2.49
C ASP A 36 -2.30 13.79 -3.18
N LEU A 37 -2.85 12.62 -2.81
CA LEU A 37 -2.52 11.32 -3.38
C LEU A 37 -3.43 10.93 -4.54
N ILE A 38 -4.43 11.74 -4.90
CA ILE A 38 -5.30 11.48 -6.03
C ILE A 38 -4.56 11.87 -7.32
N ASP A 39 -4.58 11.00 -8.33
CA ASP A 39 -3.96 11.28 -9.62
C ASP A 39 -4.50 12.60 -10.22
N ASN A 40 -3.59 13.56 -10.39
CA ASN A 40 -3.91 14.87 -10.94
C ASN A 40 -4.20 14.84 -12.45
N ASN A 41 -3.81 13.77 -13.15
CA ASN A 41 -4.05 13.60 -14.58
C ASN A 41 -5.42 12.97 -14.88
N SER A 42 -6.11 12.45 -13.87
CA SER A 42 -7.41 11.80 -14.02
C SER A 42 -8.55 12.77 -13.69
N ASN A 43 -9.17 13.35 -14.72
CA ASN A 43 -10.32 14.25 -14.56
C ASN A 43 -11.48 13.60 -13.78
N ASP A 44 -11.71 12.31 -14.02
CA ASP A 44 -12.77 11.54 -13.34
C ASP A 44 -12.49 11.43 -11.83
N MET A 45 -11.26 11.08 -11.45
CA MET A 45 -10.87 11.03 -10.04
C MET A 45 -10.92 12.41 -9.37
N GLN A 46 -10.58 13.48 -10.11
CA GLN A 46 -10.67 14.85 -9.60
C GLN A 46 -12.12 15.33 -9.42
N ALA A 47 -13.07 14.84 -10.23
CA ALA A 47 -14.49 15.12 -10.08
C ALA A 47 -15.12 14.32 -8.91
N HIS A 48 -14.64 13.09 -8.68
CA HIS A 48 -15.20 12.15 -7.71
C HIS A 48 -14.32 11.92 -6.47
N LYS A 49 -13.67 12.99 -5.95
CA LYS A 49 -12.68 12.89 -4.86
C LYS A 49 -13.18 12.14 -3.63
N GLN A 50 -14.45 12.32 -3.26
CA GLN A 50 -15.00 11.68 -2.08
C GLN A 50 -15.07 10.15 -2.23
N ASP A 51 -15.45 9.66 -3.41
CA ASP A 51 -15.49 8.24 -3.71
C ASP A 51 -14.08 7.66 -3.77
N VAL A 52 -13.12 8.42 -4.33
CA VAL A 52 -11.71 8.07 -4.34
C VAL A 52 -11.13 7.98 -2.93
N ILE A 53 -11.49 8.91 -2.03
CA ILE A 53 -11.11 8.84 -0.61
C ILE A 53 -11.67 7.56 0.03
N GLN A 54 -12.93 7.18 -0.25
CA GLN A 54 -13.47 5.91 0.25
C GLN A 54 -12.69 4.69 -0.28
N MET A 55 -12.25 4.72 -1.54
CA MET A 55 -11.35 3.68 -2.09
C MET A 55 -9.98 3.68 -1.40
N MET A 56 -9.44 4.84 -1.03
CA MET A 56 -8.22 4.92 -0.21
C MET A 56 -8.43 4.31 1.17
N MET A 57 -9.58 4.54 1.81
CA MET A 57 -9.91 3.90 3.10
C MET A 57 -9.96 2.38 2.98
N LEU A 58 -10.59 1.84 1.92
CA LEU A 58 -10.56 0.41 1.64
C LEU A 58 -9.12 -0.11 1.44
N ALA A 59 -8.28 0.64 0.72
CA ALA A 59 -6.87 0.29 0.55
C ALA A 59 -6.12 0.29 1.89
N MET A 60 -6.32 1.28 2.76
CA MET A 60 -5.72 1.33 4.10
C MET A 60 -6.17 0.18 5.00
N TRP A 61 -7.43 -0.25 4.89
CA TRP A 61 -7.93 -1.44 5.59
C TRP A 61 -7.23 -2.72 5.12
N CYS A 62 -6.94 -2.83 3.83
CA CYS A 62 -6.16 -3.95 3.27
C CYS A 62 -4.68 -3.92 3.69
N LEU A 63 -4.14 -2.75 4.01
CA LEU A 63 -2.73 -2.52 4.32
C LEU A 63 -2.38 -2.69 5.81
N GLN A 64 -3.34 -3.01 6.68
CA GLN A 64 -3.11 -3.21 8.12
C GLN A 64 -1.91 -4.13 8.38
N ILE A 65 -1.04 -3.76 9.34
CA ILE A 65 0.11 -4.58 9.71
C ILE A 65 -0.35 -5.92 10.29
N ASP A 66 -1.36 -5.90 11.18
CA ASP A 66 -1.99 -7.13 11.67
C ASP A 66 -2.84 -7.78 10.57
N ARG A 67 -2.39 -8.95 10.12
CA ARG A 67 -3.08 -9.76 9.10
C ARG A 67 -4.50 -10.13 9.49
N LYS A 68 -4.82 -10.22 10.79
CA LYS A 68 -6.16 -10.55 11.29
C LYS A 68 -7.16 -9.40 11.12
N LYS A 69 -6.66 -8.16 11.01
CA LYS A 69 -7.48 -6.96 10.78
C LYS A 69 -7.74 -6.69 9.31
N ARG A 70 -7.02 -7.37 8.40
CA ARG A 70 -7.23 -7.23 6.96
C ARG A 70 -8.56 -7.89 6.55
N PRO A 71 -9.31 -7.27 5.63
CA PRO A 71 -10.52 -7.88 5.08
C PRO A 71 -10.18 -9.10 4.22
N LYS A 72 -11.12 -10.03 4.14
CA LYS A 72 -11.10 -11.05 3.10
C LYS A 72 -11.35 -10.40 1.74
N MET A 73 -10.82 -10.98 0.66
CA MET A 73 -11.10 -10.49 -0.70
C MET A 73 -12.60 -10.43 -1.03
N SER A 74 -13.42 -11.33 -0.48
CA SER A 74 -14.87 -11.27 -0.62
C SER A 74 -15.49 -10.02 0.01
N GLU A 75 -14.92 -9.53 1.12
CA GLU A 75 -15.38 -8.30 1.77
C GLU A 75 -14.93 -7.08 0.98
N VAL A 76 -13.70 -7.10 0.45
CA VAL A 76 -13.19 -6.05 -0.47
C VAL A 76 -14.12 -5.88 -1.67
N VAL A 77 -14.51 -6.99 -2.32
CA VAL A 77 -15.46 -6.95 -3.44
C VAL A 77 -16.81 -6.38 -3.03
N ARG A 78 -17.37 -6.82 -1.89
CA ARG A 78 -18.65 -6.30 -1.39
C ARG A 78 -18.61 -4.80 -1.11
N VAL A 79 -17.48 -4.27 -0.62
CA VAL A 79 -17.31 -2.83 -0.45
C VAL A 79 -17.28 -2.12 -1.80
N LEU A 80 -16.54 -2.66 -2.78
CA LEU A 80 -16.49 -2.10 -4.14
C LEU A 80 -17.84 -2.14 -4.87
N GLU A 81 -18.67 -3.16 -4.61
CA GLU A 81 -20.05 -3.28 -5.11
C GLU A 81 -21.05 -2.39 -4.35
N GLY A 82 -20.62 -1.74 -3.25
CA GLY A 82 -21.48 -0.91 -2.41
C GLY A 82 -22.44 -1.70 -1.50
N THR A 83 -22.27 -3.02 -1.38
CA THR A 83 -23.10 -3.89 -0.53
C THR A 83 -22.59 -4.01 0.90
N MET A 84 -21.45 -3.39 1.21
CA MET A 84 -20.81 -3.33 2.52
C MET A 84 -20.02 -2.02 2.64
N LYS A 85 -19.79 -1.54 3.88
CA LYS A 85 -18.87 -0.43 4.14
C LYS A 85 -17.51 -0.96 4.61
N ALA A 86 -16.43 -0.27 4.24
CA ALA A 86 -15.11 -0.55 4.80
C ALA A 86 -15.10 -0.32 6.32
N ASP A 87 -14.26 -1.07 7.03
CA ASP A 87 -13.98 -0.78 8.43
C ASP A 87 -13.26 0.58 8.53
N LEU A 88 -13.66 1.38 9.51
CA LEU A 88 -13.10 2.71 9.78
C LEU A 88 -12.12 2.69 10.96
N ASN A 89 -12.06 1.59 11.72
CA ASN A 89 -11.13 1.40 12.82
C ASN A 89 -9.77 0.91 12.29
N ILE A 90 -9.15 1.76 11.46
CA ILE A 90 -7.90 1.48 10.74
C ILE A 90 -6.74 2.08 11.54
N GLU A 91 -5.72 1.27 11.82
CA GLU A 91 -4.44 1.79 12.30
C GLU A 91 -3.71 2.46 11.14
N HIS A 92 -3.33 3.73 11.30
CA HIS A 92 -2.61 4.52 10.29
C HIS A 92 -1.09 4.29 10.35
N GLU A 93 -0.68 3.08 10.71
CA GLU A 93 0.70 2.60 10.60
C GLU A 93 0.70 1.45 9.61
N PHE A 94 1.33 1.67 8.45
CA PHE A 94 1.34 0.73 7.33
C PHE A 94 2.74 0.17 7.07
N VAL A 95 3.78 0.85 7.58
CA VAL A 95 5.18 0.48 7.43
C VAL A 95 5.80 0.26 8.80
N VAL A 96 6.44 -0.90 9.00
CA VAL A 96 7.17 -1.19 10.24
C VAL A 96 8.45 -0.38 10.26
N THR A 97 8.44 0.74 10.99
CA THR A 97 9.64 1.53 11.22
C THR A 97 10.39 0.91 12.40
N THR A 98 11.30 -0.04 12.12
CA THR A 98 12.18 -0.53 13.18
C THR A 98 13.17 0.59 13.52
N PRO A 99 13.28 1.07 14.77
CA PRO A 99 14.30 2.03 15.13
C PRO A 99 15.68 1.42 14.88
N ALA A 100 16.29 1.94 13.85
CA ALA A 100 17.59 1.58 13.36
C ALA A 100 18.68 2.01 14.36
N ASN A 101 19.04 1.15 15.32
CA ASN A 101 20.40 1.17 15.87
C ASN A 101 21.37 0.63 14.80
N PHE A 102 21.50 1.34 13.69
CA PHE A 102 22.45 1.02 12.62
C PHE A 102 23.81 1.58 13.01
N SER A 103 24.57 0.77 13.77
CA SER A 103 26.01 0.84 13.65
C SER A 103 26.38 0.36 12.25
N SER A 104 26.72 1.31 11.40
CA SER A 104 27.26 1.05 10.07
C SER A 104 28.61 0.34 10.19
N THR A 105 28.63 -0.96 9.97
CA THR A 105 29.79 -1.65 9.40
C THR A 105 29.28 -2.65 8.37
N GLY A 106 29.61 -2.39 7.11
CA GLY A 106 29.09 -3.14 5.98
C GLY A 106 29.52 -4.60 5.97
N LYS A 107 28.58 -5.47 5.61
CA LYS A 107 28.87 -6.68 4.83
C LYS A 107 27.60 -7.14 4.12
N VAL A 108 27.46 -6.70 2.87
CA VAL A 108 26.56 -7.34 1.90
C VAL A 108 26.99 -8.80 1.79
N SER A 109 26.18 -9.72 2.31
CA SER A 109 26.27 -11.13 1.96
C SER A 109 25.04 -11.45 1.13
N SER A 110 25.27 -11.52 -0.18
CA SER A 110 24.33 -11.97 -1.20
C SER A 110 23.60 -13.23 -0.72
N SER A 111 22.27 -13.17 -0.66
CA SER A 111 21.43 -14.36 -0.56
C SER A 111 21.30 -14.98 -1.94
N ALA A 112 21.64 -16.27 -2.03
CA ALA A 112 21.52 -17.06 -3.25
C ALA A 112 20.04 -17.21 -3.67
N PRO A 113 19.73 -17.27 -4.98
CA PRO A 113 18.37 -17.50 -5.46
C PRO A 113 17.87 -18.88 -5.02
N PRO A 114 16.56 -19.04 -4.78
CA PRO A 114 16.00 -20.34 -4.41
C PRO A 114 16.19 -21.34 -5.55
N LEU A 115 16.61 -22.56 -5.20
CA LEU A 115 16.72 -23.68 -6.14
C LEU A 115 15.34 -23.96 -6.76
N ALA A 116 15.30 -24.07 -8.09
CA ALA A 116 14.10 -24.50 -8.79
C ALA A 116 13.72 -25.92 -8.36
N SER A 117 12.46 -26.11 -7.98
CA SER A 117 11.90 -27.42 -7.69
C SER A 117 11.66 -28.16 -9.00
N ASP A 118 12.41 -29.24 -9.23
CA ASP A 118 12.17 -30.18 -10.32
C ASP A 118 10.79 -30.84 -10.16
N VAL A 119 9.83 -30.43 -10.99
CA VAL A 119 8.57 -31.17 -11.13
C VAL A 119 8.82 -32.34 -12.08
N SER A 120 9.42 -33.41 -11.56
CA SER A 120 9.39 -34.71 -12.23
C SER A 120 8.03 -35.35 -11.96
N GLY A 121 7.22 -35.48 -13.01
CA GLY A 121 6.00 -36.27 -12.95
C GLY A 121 5.59 -36.77 -14.33
N PRO A 122 5.79 -38.07 -14.64
CA PRO A 122 5.22 -38.68 -15.83
C PRO A 122 3.92 -39.41 -15.51
N ARG A 123 2.90 -39.20 -16.35
CA ARG A 123 2.44 -40.18 -17.35
C ARG A 123 1.53 -39.52 -18.38
#